data_AF-A0A1V2L809-F1
#
_entry.id   AF-A0A1V2L809-F1
#
_cell.length_a   1.000
_cell.length_b   1.000
_cell.length_c   1.000
_cell.angle_alpha   90.00
_cell.angle_beta   90.00
_cell.angle_gamma   90.00
#
_symmetry.space_group_name_H-M   'P 1'
#
loop_
_entity.id
_entity.type
_entity.pdbx_description
1 polymer ?
#
loop_
_entity_poly.entity_id
_entity_poly.type
_entity_poly.pdbx_seq_one_letter_code
_entity_poly.pdbx_strand_id
1 'polypeptide(L)'
;MQFTRFALAAVAAKVVSAAASPEALPWANANPQAAGAAAAYADAYAEAIAIAHPDPEAYALAASADDCASIACHAACGMLIIYGSDCTTNKENQYAGPYNTTCLCSEGSDFINQYPTCMECGWTLWKYYGGYVSSALEACGTLSTEPTGTLRSPSKIFASKTSTRA
;
A
#
# COMPACT_ATOMS: atom_id res chain seq x y z
N MET A 1 -44.87 -45.37 22.66
CA MET A 1 -43.65 -45.45 21.82
C MET A 1 -43.65 -44.27 20.85
N GLN A 2 -42.45 -43.84 20.43
CA GLN A 2 -42.13 -42.84 19.38
C GLN A 2 -41.96 -41.38 19.84
N PHE A 3 -40.71 -41.08 20.23
CA PHE A 3 -40.16 -39.73 20.25
C PHE A 3 -39.73 -39.35 18.84
N THR A 4 -40.34 -38.31 18.29
CA THR A 4 -39.99 -37.72 16.98
C THR A 4 -38.64 -37.01 17.09
N ARG A 5 -37.61 -37.58 16.47
CA ARG A 5 -36.28 -36.97 16.35
C ARG A 5 -36.33 -35.92 15.24
N PHE A 6 -36.31 -34.64 15.60
CA PHE A 6 -35.97 -33.57 14.67
C PHE A 6 -34.46 -33.64 14.38
N ALA A 7 -34.11 -34.03 13.15
CA ALA A 7 -32.76 -33.95 12.66
C ALA A 7 -32.41 -32.47 12.39
N LEU A 8 -31.56 -31.89 13.24
CA LEU A 8 -30.86 -30.65 12.90
C LEU A 8 -29.88 -30.95 11.76
N ALA A 9 -30.24 -30.54 10.55
CA ALA A 9 -29.29 -30.44 9.45
C ALA A 9 -28.32 -29.30 9.77
N ALA A 10 -27.14 -29.65 10.28
CA ALA A 10 -26.02 -28.72 10.39
C ALA A 10 -25.58 -28.36 8.96
N VAL A 11 -25.98 -27.18 8.49
CA VAL A 11 -25.42 -26.59 7.28
C VAL A 11 -23.97 -26.24 7.61
N ALA A 12 -23.06 -27.12 7.23
CA ALA A 12 -21.63 -26.84 7.26
C ALA A 12 -21.37 -25.72 6.24
N ALA A 13 -21.31 -24.49 6.71
CA ALA A 13 -20.73 -23.39 5.94
C ALA A 13 -19.30 -23.81 5.59
N LYS A 14 -19.06 -24.13 4.31
CA LYS A 14 -17.70 -24.23 3.81
C LYS A 14 -17.10 -22.84 3.99
N VAL A 15 -16.28 -22.69 5.01
CA VAL A 15 -15.33 -21.59 5.09
C VAL A 15 -14.39 -21.83 3.92
N VAL A 16 -14.73 -21.25 2.77
CA VAL A 16 -13.77 -21.08 1.69
C VAL A 16 -12.73 -20.17 2.31
N SER A 17 -11.59 -20.72 2.72
CA SER A 17 -10.39 -19.92 2.88
C SER A 17 -10.13 -19.33 1.51
N ALA A 18 -10.65 -18.13 1.26
CA ALA A 18 -10.28 -17.33 0.13
C ALA A 18 -8.75 -17.26 0.19
N ALA A 19 -8.10 -17.75 -0.88
CA ALA A 19 -6.66 -17.76 -0.93
C ALA A 19 -6.19 -16.32 -0.74
N ALA A 20 -5.47 -16.05 0.36
CA ALA A 20 -4.74 -14.80 0.50
C ALA A 20 -3.89 -14.64 -0.77
N SER A 21 -3.93 -13.46 -1.39
CA SER A 21 -3.08 -13.20 -2.55
C SER A 21 -1.62 -13.48 -2.14
N PRO A 22 -0.93 -14.44 -2.79
CA PRO A 22 0.43 -14.80 -2.42
C PRO A 22 1.42 -13.61 -2.55
N GLU A 23 1.04 -12.55 -3.29
CA GLU A 23 1.78 -11.30 -3.39
C GLU A 23 0.90 -10.06 -3.11
N ALA A 24 -0.02 -10.11 -2.14
CA ALA A 24 -1.01 -9.05 -1.85
C ALA A 24 -0.49 -7.62 -2.07
N LEU A 25 0.70 -7.29 -1.56
CA LEU A 25 1.43 -6.06 -1.86
C LEU A 25 2.93 -6.36 -1.80
N PRO A 26 3.66 -6.52 -2.93
CA PRO A 26 5.07 -6.94 -2.91
C PRO A 26 5.96 -6.03 -2.06
N TRP A 27 5.66 -4.72 -2.08
CA TRP A 27 6.37 -3.69 -1.33
C TRP A 27 6.19 -3.77 0.19
N ALA A 28 5.18 -4.50 0.67
CA ALA A 28 4.98 -4.68 2.11
C ALA A 28 6.06 -5.58 2.73
N ASN A 29 6.78 -6.38 1.93
CA ASN A 29 7.89 -7.19 2.42
C ASN A 29 9.10 -6.34 2.84
N ALA A 30 9.27 -5.15 2.26
CA ALA A 30 10.37 -4.24 2.62
C ALA A 30 10.11 -3.47 3.93
N ASN A 31 8.87 -3.47 4.44
CA ASN A 31 8.49 -2.69 5.61
C ASN A 31 7.52 -3.45 6.52
N PRO A 32 7.95 -3.91 7.71
CA PRO A 32 7.07 -4.59 8.66
C PRO A 32 5.83 -3.79 9.07
N GLN A 33 5.86 -2.45 9.01
CA GLN A 33 4.69 -1.61 9.31
C GLN A 33 3.61 -1.72 8.23
N ALA A 34 3.99 -2.09 7.00
CA ALA A 34 3.07 -2.32 5.90
C ALA A 34 2.36 -3.69 5.96
N ALA A 35 2.72 -4.57 6.91
CA ALA A 35 2.08 -5.88 7.06
C ALA A 35 0.57 -5.77 7.29
N GLY A 36 0.12 -4.74 8.03
CA GLY A 36 -1.30 -4.44 8.21
C GLY A 36 -2.00 -4.05 6.91
N ALA A 37 -1.34 -3.22 6.09
CA ALA A 37 -1.84 -2.83 4.77
C ALA A 37 -1.97 -4.06 3.85
N ALA A 38 -0.95 -4.93 3.83
CA ALA A 38 -0.94 -6.16 3.05
C ALA A 38 -2.06 -7.12 3.47
N ALA A 39 -2.28 -7.28 4.77
CA ALA A 39 -3.39 -8.09 5.29
C ALA A 39 -4.75 -7.50 4.87
N ALA A 40 -4.94 -6.18 5.04
CA ALA A 40 -6.19 -5.52 4.65
C ALA A 40 -6.47 -5.61 3.14
N TYR A 41 -5.42 -5.51 2.31
CA TYR A 41 -5.52 -5.76 0.87
C TYR A 41 -5.90 -7.21 0.57
N ALA A 42 -5.22 -8.18 1.19
CA ALA A 42 -5.49 -9.59 0.98
C ALA A 42 -6.94 -9.96 1.34
N ASP A 43 -7.44 -9.45 2.46
CA ASP A 43 -8.82 -9.64 2.89
C ASP A 43 -9.83 -9.02 1.91
N ALA A 44 -9.57 -7.79 1.45
CA ALA A 44 -10.42 -7.12 0.47
C ALA A 44 -10.40 -7.81 -0.91
N TYR A 45 -9.24 -8.33 -1.33
CA TYR A 45 -9.11 -9.12 -2.56
C TYR A 45 -9.89 -10.43 -2.46
N ALA A 46 -9.76 -11.13 -1.33
CA ALA A 46 -10.53 -12.33 -1.04
C ALA A 46 -12.05 -12.08 -1.11
N GLU A 47 -12.52 -10.97 -0.55
CA GLU A 47 -13.92 -10.55 -0.67
C GLU A 47 -14.32 -10.30 -2.13
N ALA A 48 -13.49 -9.57 -2.88
CA ALA A 48 -13.74 -9.25 -4.28
C ALA A 48 -13.89 -10.51 -5.14
N ILE A 49 -13.04 -11.51 -4.92
CA ILE A 49 -13.13 -12.83 -5.56
C ILE A 49 -14.43 -13.53 -5.15
N ALA A 50 -14.82 -13.48 -3.88
CA ALA A 50 -16.04 -14.14 -3.39
C ALA A 50 -17.33 -13.56 -4.02
N ILE A 51 -17.35 -12.26 -4.33
CA ILE A 51 -18.47 -11.60 -5.01
C ILE A 51 -18.34 -11.59 -6.55
N ALA A 52 -17.32 -12.25 -7.11
CA ALA A 52 -16.99 -12.24 -8.53
C ALA A 52 -16.89 -10.82 -9.11
N HIS A 53 -16.22 -9.92 -8.38
CA HIS A 53 -15.98 -8.56 -8.84
C HIS A 53 -15.19 -8.59 -10.17
N PRO A 54 -15.56 -7.79 -11.19
CA PRO A 54 -14.90 -7.81 -12.49
C PRO A 54 -13.43 -7.37 -12.44
N ASP A 55 -13.04 -6.64 -11.38
CA ASP A 55 -11.68 -6.22 -11.11
C ASP A 55 -11.35 -6.34 -9.61
N PRO A 56 -10.89 -7.52 -9.15
CA PRO A 56 -10.61 -7.78 -7.75
C PRO A 56 -9.47 -6.94 -7.18
N GLU A 57 -8.48 -6.57 -8.00
CA GLU A 57 -7.33 -5.77 -7.60
C GLU A 57 -7.74 -4.32 -7.34
N ALA A 58 -8.49 -3.71 -8.27
CA ALA A 58 -9.01 -2.35 -8.08
C ALA A 58 -9.95 -2.27 -6.88
N TYR A 59 -10.79 -3.30 -6.67
CA TYR A 59 -11.61 -3.39 -5.46
C TYR A 59 -10.74 -3.41 -4.20
N ALA A 60 -9.74 -4.28 -4.15
CA ALA A 60 -8.88 -4.44 -2.99
C ALA A 60 -8.09 -3.15 -2.68
N LEU A 61 -7.60 -2.44 -3.70
CA LEU A 61 -6.95 -1.14 -3.53
C LEU A 61 -7.88 -0.11 -2.89
N ALA A 62 -9.14 -0.05 -3.33
CA ALA A 62 -10.13 0.91 -2.84
C ALA A 62 -10.70 0.54 -1.46
N ALA A 63 -10.92 -0.75 -1.19
CA ALA A 63 -11.53 -1.24 0.03
C ALA A 63 -10.53 -1.45 1.18
N SER A 64 -9.23 -1.62 0.89
CA SER A 64 -8.19 -1.71 1.92
C SER A 64 -8.00 -0.36 2.62
N ALA A 65 -8.64 -0.20 3.77
CA ALA A 65 -8.59 1.01 4.58
C ALA A 65 -7.24 1.15 5.31
N ASP A 66 -6.22 1.66 4.61
CA ASP A 66 -4.95 2.09 5.24
C ASP A 66 -4.48 3.48 4.79
N ASP A 67 -5.36 4.28 4.19
CA ASP A 67 -5.04 5.63 3.68
C ASP A 67 -5.02 6.66 4.82
N CYS A 68 -4.00 6.58 5.67
CA CYS A 68 -3.85 7.42 6.85
C CYS A 68 -2.60 8.32 6.82
N ALA A 69 -1.91 8.40 5.69
CA ALA A 69 -0.80 9.33 5.50
C ALA A 69 -1.19 10.79 5.81
N SER A 70 -0.23 11.53 6.37
CA SER A 70 -0.39 12.96 6.60
C SER A 70 -0.41 13.74 5.28
N ILE A 71 -0.97 14.96 5.27
CA ILE A 71 -0.90 15.86 4.10
C ILE A 71 0.56 16.12 3.68
N ALA A 72 1.47 16.26 4.65
CA ALA A 72 2.89 16.42 4.37
C ALA A 72 3.49 15.18 3.68
N CYS A 73 3.02 13.98 4.05
CA CYS A 73 3.42 12.75 3.40
C CYS A 73 2.94 12.65 1.95
N HIS A 74 1.66 12.97 1.72
CA HIS A 74 1.11 13.08 0.38
C HIS A 74 1.87 14.09 -0.47
N ALA A 75 2.21 15.24 0.10
CA ALA A 75 2.98 16.27 -0.58
C ALA A 75 4.38 15.75 -0.95
N ALA A 76 5.15 15.21 0.01
CA ALA A 76 6.50 14.72 -0.27
C ALA A 76 6.51 13.61 -1.32
N CYS A 77 5.65 12.60 -1.18
CA CYS A 77 5.56 11.50 -2.15
C CYS A 77 5.02 11.95 -3.51
N GLY A 78 4.08 12.88 -3.54
CA GLY A 78 3.58 13.46 -4.78
C GLY A 78 4.64 14.28 -5.50
N MET A 79 5.44 15.05 -4.75
CA MET A 79 6.55 15.82 -5.32
C MET A 79 7.67 14.92 -5.85
N LEU A 80 7.93 13.75 -5.24
CA LEU A 80 8.85 12.77 -5.85
C LEU A 80 8.38 12.31 -7.23
N ILE A 81 7.08 12.07 -7.41
CA ILE A 81 6.52 11.68 -8.72
C ILE A 81 6.75 12.81 -9.73
N ILE A 82 6.42 14.05 -9.35
CA ILE A 82 6.56 15.22 -10.21
C ILE A 82 8.03 15.44 -10.59
N TYR A 83 8.92 15.57 -9.61
CA TYR A 83 10.34 15.81 -9.86
C TYR A 83 11.03 14.64 -10.57
N GLY A 84 10.59 13.40 -10.31
CA GLY A 84 11.03 12.23 -11.06
C GLY A 84 10.66 12.34 -12.55
N SER A 85 9.40 12.68 -12.82
CA SER A 85 8.90 12.87 -14.19
C SER A 85 9.54 14.07 -14.90
N ASP A 86 9.88 15.14 -14.19
CA ASP A 86 10.56 16.31 -14.79
C ASP A 86 11.98 15.99 -15.26
N CYS A 87 12.65 15.03 -14.60
CA CYS A 87 14.00 14.61 -14.97
C CYS A 87 14.03 13.49 -16.02
N THR A 88 12.89 13.02 -16.53
CA THR A 88 12.86 11.98 -17.57
C THR A 88 13.07 12.56 -18.98
N THR A 89 13.70 11.76 -19.84
CA THR A 89 13.80 12.05 -21.28
C THR A 89 12.73 11.34 -22.10
N ASN A 90 11.98 10.42 -21.49
CA ASN A 90 10.89 9.67 -22.12
C ASN A 90 9.64 10.54 -22.24
N LYS A 91 9.10 10.68 -23.45
CA LYS A 91 7.95 11.55 -23.73
C LYS A 91 6.64 10.76 -23.85
N GLU A 92 6.73 9.45 -23.96
CA GLU A 92 5.62 8.52 -24.08
C GLU A 92 5.14 8.05 -22.70
N ASN A 93 6.08 7.81 -21.78
CA ASN A 93 5.82 7.46 -20.39
C ASN A 93 6.86 8.11 -19.48
N GLN A 94 6.46 9.22 -18.87
CA GLN A 94 7.33 10.00 -17.99
C GLN A 94 7.73 9.29 -16.68
N TYR A 95 7.16 8.13 -16.38
CA TYR A 95 7.42 7.34 -15.17
C TYR A 95 8.29 6.10 -15.40
N ALA A 96 8.79 5.89 -16.62
CA ALA A 96 9.54 4.68 -16.99
C ALA A 96 11.02 4.94 -17.33
N GLY A 97 11.50 6.17 -17.20
CA GLY A 97 12.84 6.57 -17.67
C GLY A 97 13.00 6.42 -19.19
N PRO A 98 14.20 6.69 -19.75
CA PRO A 98 15.44 6.96 -19.05
C PRO A 98 15.50 8.37 -18.44
N TYR A 99 16.18 8.47 -17.29
CA TYR A 99 16.28 9.70 -16.50
C TYR A 99 17.63 10.40 -16.66
N ASN A 100 17.61 11.72 -16.62
CA ASN A 100 18.78 12.54 -16.40
C ASN A 100 19.19 12.43 -14.92
N THR A 101 20.20 11.64 -14.61
CA THR A 101 20.62 11.37 -13.23
C THR A 101 21.29 12.57 -12.55
N THR A 102 21.81 13.54 -13.30
CA THR A 102 22.26 14.83 -12.72
C THR A 102 21.08 15.68 -12.27
N CYS A 103 19.98 15.68 -13.02
CA CYS A 103 18.72 16.32 -12.58
C CYS A 103 18.13 15.58 -11.37
N LEU A 104 18.08 14.25 -11.44
CA LEU A 104 17.34 13.42 -10.51
C LEU A 104 18.09 13.18 -9.19
N CYS A 105 19.36 12.77 -9.27
CA CYS A 105 20.07 12.13 -8.17
C CYS A 105 21.20 12.99 -7.57
N SER A 106 21.46 14.18 -8.12
CA SER A 106 22.44 15.10 -7.54
C SER A 106 22.05 15.51 -6.12
N GLU A 107 23.06 15.68 -5.27
CA GLU A 107 22.85 16.19 -3.92
C GLU A 107 22.13 17.54 -3.97
N GLY A 108 21.07 17.68 -3.17
CA GLY A 108 20.24 18.87 -3.13
C GLY A 108 19.26 19.04 -4.29
N SER A 109 19.15 18.06 -5.21
CA SER A 109 18.07 18.05 -6.20
C SER A 109 16.71 18.07 -5.53
N ASP A 110 15.71 18.61 -6.20
CA ASP A 110 14.35 18.67 -5.68
C ASP A 110 13.80 17.26 -5.38
N PHE A 111 14.15 16.26 -6.18
CA PHE A 111 13.81 14.86 -5.93
C PHE A 111 14.46 14.34 -4.64
N ILE A 112 15.78 14.52 -4.48
CA ILE A 112 16.51 14.07 -3.28
C ILE A 112 16.02 14.78 -2.01
N ASN A 113 15.59 16.05 -2.11
CA ASN A 113 15.06 16.79 -0.96
C ASN A 113 13.74 16.23 -0.43
N GLN A 114 12.91 15.61 -1.28
CA GLN A 114 11.64 15.01 -0.87
C GLN A 114 11.79 13.57 -0.41
N TYR A 115 12.83 12.88 -0.87
CA TYR A 115 13.06 11.45 -0.64
C TYR A 115 12.96 11.03 0.85
N PRO A 116 13.67 11.68 1.80
CA PRO A 116 13.65 11.24 3.20
C PRO A 116 12.25 11.27 3.81
N THR A 117 11.47 12.32 3.51
CA THR A 117 10.13 12.46 4.06
C THR A 117 9.20 11.40 3.49
N CYS A 118 9.21 11.20 2.17
CA CYS A 118 8.36 10.19 1.56
C CYS A 118 8.74 8.77 2.00
N MET A 119 10.02 8.43 2.08
CA MET A 119 10.41 7.09 2.54
C MET A 119 10.06 6.83 4.00
N GLU A 120 10.00 7.87 4.83
CA GLU A 120 9.66 7.71 6.24
C GLU A 120 8.18 7.41 6.48
N CYS A 121 7.28 7.95 5.65
CA CYS A 121 5.84 7.90 5.89
C CYS A 121 4.98 7.32 4.76
N GLY A 122 5.56 7.12 3.58
CA GLY A 122 4.84 6.85 2.35
C GLY A 122 4.36 5.41 2.19
N TRP A 123 4.64 4.52 3.14
CA TRP A 123 4.29 3.10 3.02
C TRP A 123 2.77 2.90 2.87
N THR A 124 1.94 3.70 3.53
CA THR A 124 0.47 3.65 3.35
C THR A 124 0.01 4.11 1.97
N LEU A 125 0.80 4.98 1.33
CA LEU A 125 0.51 5.54 0.01
C LEU A 125 1.06 4.67 -1.13
N TRP A 126 1.97 3.75 -0.82
CA TRP A 126 2.82 3.16 -1.85
C TRP A 126 2.04 2.37 -2.90
N LYS A 127 0.90 1.78 -2.53
CA LYS A 127 -0.03 1.12 -3.47
C LYS A 127 -0.49 2.02 -4.62
N TYR A 128 -0.57 3.35 -4.41
CA TYR A 128 -0.94 4.29 -5.48
C TYR A 128 0.25 5.05 -6.05
N TYR A 129 1.34 5.19 -5.29
CA TYR A 129 2.46 6.07 -5.66
C TYR A 129 3.62 5.29 -6.29
N GLY A 130 3.87 4.06 -5.84
CA GLY A 130 5.03 3.25 -6.22
C GLY A 130 5.17 3.07 -7.73
N GLY A 131 4.07 2.79 -8.42
CA GLY A 131 4.06 2.63 -9.88
C GLY A 131 4.53 3.85 -10.68
N TYR A 132 4.51 5.05 -10.06
CA TYR A 132 4.92 6.30 -10.71
C TYR A 132 6.34 6.75 -10.31
N VAL A 133 6.90 6.21 -9.23
CA VAL A 133 8.14 6.72 -8.63
C VAL A 133 9.25 5.68 -8.51
N SER A 134 8.93 4.38 -8.41
CA SER A 134 9.93 3.34 -8.17
C SER A 134 11.02 3.29 -9.25
N SER A 135 10.66 3.50 -10.52
CA SER A 135 11.63 3.55 -11.63
C SER A 135 12.61 4.74 -11.51
N ALA A 136 12.14 5.90 -11.03
CA ALA A 136 13.00 7.05 -10.78
C ALA A 136 13.94 6.79 -9.58
N LEU A 137 13.44 6.18 -8.52
CA LEU A 137 14.25 5.79 -7.36
C LEU A 137 15.35 4.79 -7.76
N GLU A 138 15.00 3.79 -8.56
CA GLU A 138 15.92 2.79 -9.08
C GLU A 138 17.04 3.42 -9.92
N ALA A 139 16.73 4.46 -10.72
CA ALA A 139 17.70 5.15 -11.56
C ALA A 139 18.83 5.82 -10.77
N CYS A 140 18.65 6.11 -9.49
CA CYS A 140 19.70 6.64 -8.62
C CYS A 140 20.63 5.55 -8.05
N GLY A 141 20.26 4.27 -8.15
CA GLY A 141 21.09 3.10 -7.81
C GLY A 141 21.40 2.87 -6.33
N THR A 142 21.32 3.91 -5.49
CA THR A 142 21.61 3.84 -4.04
C THR A 142 20.40 4.07 -3.16
N LEU A 143 19.27 4.50 -3.74
CA LEU A 143 18.05 4.77 -3.02
C LEU A 143 17.22 3.50 -2.84
N SER A 144 16.44 3.45 -1.76
CA SER A 144 15.37 2.47 -1.63
C SER A 144 14.30 2.76 -2.68
N THR A 145 13.79 1.71 -3.31
CA THR A 145 12.69 1.79 -4.27
C THR A 145 11.31 1.67 -3.62
N GLU A 146 11.28 1.53 -2.28
CA GLU A 146 10.08 1.38 -1.46
C GLU A 146 10.27 2.07 -0.07
N PRO A 147 9.20 2.56 0.58
CA PRO A 147 9.29 3.25 1.87
C PRO A 147 9.69 2.30 3.01
N THR A 148 10.68 2.70 3.78
CA THR A 148 11.27 1.90 4.87
C THR A 148 10.94 2.41 6.27
N GLY A 149 10.34 3.60 6.38
CA GLY A 149 10.05 4.22 7.68
C GLY A 149 8.78 3.71 8.34
N THR A 150 8.48 4.31 9.49
CA THR A 150 7.43 3.81 10.39
C THR A 150 6.31 4.81 10.64
N LEU A 151 6.43 6.03 10.13
CA LEU A 151 5.45 7.07 10.39
C LEU A 151 4.17 6.82 9.58
N ARG A 152 3.05 6.72 10.29
CA ARG A 152 1.73 6.47 9.68
C ARG A 152 0.96 7.79 9.46
N SER A 153 0.93 8.64 10.48
CA SER A 153 0.18 9.92 10.54
C SER A 153 0.69 10.76 11.73
N PRO A 154 0.41 12.08 11.84
CA PRO A 154 0.42 12.72 13.14
C PRO A 154 -0.60 12.00 14.02
N SER A 155 -0.14 11.50 15.15
CA SER A 155 -0.91 10.63 16.05
C SER A 155 -2.30 11.21 16.30
N LYS A 156 -3.36 10.56 15.82
CA LYS A 156 -4.41 10.26 16.78
C LYS A 156 -3.77 9.22 17.68
N ILE A 157 -3.25 9.68 18.82
CA ILE A 157 -3.08 8.83 19.98
C ILE A 157 -4.39 8.05 20.04
N PHE A 158 -4.35 6.75 19.72
CA PHE A 158 -5.41 5.86 20.11
C PHE A 158 -5.36 5.94 21.63
N ALA A 159 -6.16 6.84 22.21
CA ALA A 159 -6.58 6.70 23.57
C ALA A 159 -7.14 5.28 23.61
N SER A 160 -6.36 4.38 24.22
CA SER A 160 -6.77 3.04 24.54
C SER A 160 -8.10 3.20 25.24
N LYS A 161 -9.21 3.00 24.50
CA LYS A 161 -10.48 2.74 25.12
C LYS A 161 -10.33 1.33 25.65
N THR A 162 -9.75 1.23 26.84
CA THR A 162 -9.91 0.11 27.74
C THR A 162 -11.41 -0.10 27.85
N SER A 163 -11.94 -1.03 27.06
CA SER A 163 -13.30 -1.51 27.17
C SER A 163 -13.36 -2.36 28.44
N THR A 164 -13.42 -1.71 29.59
CA THR A 164 -13.93 -2.34 30.80
C THR A 164 -15.42 -2.51 30.59
N ARG A 165 -15.84 -3.69 30.12
CA ARG A 165 -17.22 -4.16 30.29
C ARG A 165 -17.45 -4.32 31.80
N ALA A 166 -18.38 -3.54 32.33
CA ALA A 166 -19.16 -3.88 33.51
C ALA A 166 -20.47 -4.52 33.05
#